data_AF-A0A1L3ZYF6-F1
#
_entry.id   AF-A0A1L3ZYF6-F1
#
_cell.length_a   1.000
_cell.length_b   1.000
_cell.length_c   1.000
_cell.angle_alpha   90.00
_cell.angle_beta   90.00
_cell.angle_gamma   90.00
#
_symmetry.space_group_name_H-M   'P 1'
#
loop_
_entity.id
_entity.type
_entity.pdbx_description
1 polymer ?
#
loop_
_entity_poly.entity_id
_entity_poly.type
_entity_poly.pdbx_seq_one_letter_code
_entity_poly.pdbx_strand_id
1 'polypeptide(L)'
;MNSFYEALSVHDAAVIPVERNGYTIGKTINRPATAILAGLGVIADSIDAYEELRPFIALDDWQGGLRRYSACPPAGDLLLDAARSHLNLRYSADAVGRQWHELLQQALAQTA
;
A
#
# COMPACT_ATOMS: atom_id res chain seq x y z
N MET A 1 3.26 -12.57 -23.86
CA MET A 1 4.06 -12.50 -22.63
C MET A 1 3.32 -11.55 -21.73
N ASN A 2 2.64 -12.05 -20.71
CA ASN A 2 1.82 -11.18 -19.85
C ASN A 2 2.75 -10.45 -18.87
N SER A 3 2.68 -9.12 -18.87
CA SER A 3 3.42 -8.28 -17.92
C SER A 3 2.88 -8.48 -16.50
N PHE A 4 3.67 -8.10 -15.49
CA PHE A 4 3.26 -8.20 -14.09
C PHE A 4 1.94 -7.46 -13.81
N TYR A 5 1.72 -6.30 -14.43
CA TYR A 5 0.48 -5.52 -14.26
C TYR A 5 -0.75 -6.17 -14.89
N GLU A 6 -0.59 -6.83 -16.05
CA GLU A 6 -1.67 -7.62 -16.67
C GLU A 6 -2.03 -8.84 -15.82
N ALA A 7 -1.04 -9.45 -15.15
CA ALA A 7 -1.33 -10.52 -14.19
C ALA A 7 -2.11 -9.99 -12.98
N LEU A 8 -1.79 -8.81 -12.46
CA LEU A 8 -2.56 -8.21 -11.35
C LEU A 8 -4.00 -7.88 -11.75
N SER A 9 -4.24 -7.37 -12.96
CA SER A 9 -5.55 -6.86 -13.37
C SER A 9 -6.67 -7.91 -13.48
N VAL A 10 -6.34 -9.20 -13.45
CA VAL A 10 -7.30 -10.31 -13.51
C VAL A 10 -7.62 -10.89 -12.12
N HIS A 11 -7.16 -10.26 -11.04
CA HIS A 11 -7.39 -10.69 -9.66
C HIS A 11 -8.15 -9.62 -8.88
N ASP A 12 -8.91 -10.08 -7.88
CA ASP A 12 -9.68 -9.20 -6.99
C ASP A 12 -8.90 -8.79 -5.73
N ALA A 13 -7.96 -9.61 -5.27
CA ALA A 13 -7.24 -9.34 -4.03
C ALA A 13 -5.80 -9.83 -4.06
N ALA A 14 -4.93 -9.11 -3.35
CA ALA A 14 -3.58 -9.52 -3.03
C ALA A 14 -3.53 -10.02 -1.58
N VAL A 15 -3.03 -11.24 -1.39
CA VAL A 15 -2.76 -11.82 -0.06
C VAL A 15 -1.26 -11.70 0.21
N ILE A 16 -0.90 -11.02 1.30
CA ILE A 16 0.47 -10.66 1.64
C ILE A 16 0.82 -11.22 3.03
N PRO A 17 1.20 -12.51 3.13
CA PRO A 17 1.74 -13.06 4.36
C PRO A 17 3.09 -12.42 4.68
N VAL A 18 3.29 -12.07 5.95
CA VAL A 18 4.54 -11.55 6.46
C VAL A 18 4.79 -12.10 7.87
N GLU A 19 5.85 -12.89 8.01
CA GLU A 19 6.33 -13.27 9.33
C GLU A 19 7.03 -12.09 10.01
N ARG A 20 6.62 -11.75 11.24
CA ARG A 20 7.28 -10.70 12.02
C ARG A 20 8.63 -11.19 12.56
N ASN A 21 9.71 -10.66 11.99
CA ASN A 21 11.08 -10.91 12.44
C ASN A 21 11.95 -9.65 12.30
N GLY A 22 13.22 -9.72 12.73
CA GLY A 22 14.13 -8.57 12.68
C GLY A 22 14.33 -7.98 11.28
N TYR A 23 14.09 -8.76 10.21
CA TYR A 23 14.20 -8.30 8.83
C TYR A 23 12.93 -7.58 8.35
N THR A 24 11.75 -7.94 8.85
CA THR A 24 10.48 -7.34 8.41
C THR A 24 10.18 -6.00 9.07
N ILE A 25 10.82 -5.68 10.20
CA ILE A 25 10.68 -4.39 10.89
C ILE A 25 11.08 -3.22 10.00
N GLY A 26 12.14 -3.38 9.19
CA GLY A 26 12.65 -2.32 8.30
C GLY A 26 11.93 -2.23 6.96
N LYS A 27 10.82 -2.93 6.77
CA LYS A 27 10.11 -2.96 5.48
C LYS A 27 9.15 -1.79 5.35
N THR A 28 8.87 -1.43 4.09
CA THR A 28 7.95 -0.36 3.70
C THR A 28 6.66 -0.95 3.14
N ILE A 29 5.69 -0.08 2.84
CA ILE A 29 4.38 -0.41 2.26
C ILE A 29 4.39 -0.86 0.80
N ASN A 30 5.55 -1.11 0.16
CA ASN A 30 5.60 -1.24 -1.30
C ASN A 30 4.64 -2.33 -1.84
N ARG A 31 4.55 -3.50 -1.20
CA ARG A 31 3.66 -4.59 -1.65
C ARG A 31 2.17 -4.21 -1.57
N PRO A 32 1.62 -3.78 -0.41
CA PRO A 32 0.22 -3.37 -0.34
C PRO A 32 -0.06 -2.12 -1.19
N ALA A 33 0.87 -1.15 -1.26
CA ALA A 33 0.72 0.03 -2.11
C ALA A 33 0.62 -0.33 -3.60
N THR A 34 1.47 -1.24 -4.09
CA THR A 34 1.39 -1.73 -5.48
C THR A 34 0.05 -2.40 -5.75
N ALA A 35 -0.45 -3.25 -4.84
CA ALA A 35 -1.75 -3.89 -4.98
C ALA A 35 -2.91 -2.88 -5.03
N ILE A 36 -2.92 -1.90 -4.11
CA ILE A 36 -3.92 -0.83 -4.06
C ILE A 36 -3.92 -0.02 -5.37
N LEU A 37 -2.74 0.37 -5.87
CA LEU A 37 -2.62 1.12 -7.11
C LEU A 37 -3.09 0.29 -8.32
N ALA A 38 -2.80 -1.00 -8.33
CA ALA A 38 -3.32 -1.94 -9.34
C ALA A 38 -4.82 -2.24 -9.22
N GLY A 39 -5.48 -1.78 -8.14
CA GLY A 39 -6.92 -1.88 -7.95
C GLY A 39 -7.40 -3.13 -7.24
N LEU A 40 -6.50 -3.82 -6.53
CA LEU A 40 -6.81 -5.01 -5.78
C LEU A 40 -7.18 -4.66 -4.34
N GLY A 41 -8.07 -5.44 -3.76
CA GLY A 41 -8.21 -5.55 -2.33
C GLY A 41 -6.91 -6.07 -1.70
N VAL A 42 -6.66 -5.75 -0.42
CA VAL A 42 -5.44 -6.20 0.26
C VAL A 42 -5.80 -6.91 1.55
N ILE A 43 -5.23 -8.10 1.71
CA ILE A 43 -5.28 -8.92 2.92
C ILE A 43 -3.84 -9.16 3.33
N ALA A 44 -3.44 -8.71 4.51
CA ALA A 44 -2.03 -8.77 4.91
C ALA A 44 -1.86 -9.04 6.40
N ASP A 45 -0.70 -9.61 6.75
CA ASP A 45 -0.21 -9.56 8.12
C ASP A 45 0.32 -8.16 8.43
N SER A 46 0.16 -7.72 9.68
CA SER A 46 0.67 -6.43 10.14
C SER A 46 2.18 -6.43 10.33
N ILE A 47 2.78 -5.34 9.88
CA ILE A 47 4.10 -4.83 10.28
C ILE A 47 3.95 -3.32 10.51
N ASP A 48 4.90 -2.69 11.21
CA ASP A 48 4.80 -1.27 11.59
C ASP A 48 4.49 -0.35 10.40
N ALA A 49 5.13 -0.57 9.25
CA ALA A 49 4.86 0.23 8.06
C ALA A 49 3.43 0.07 7.50
N TYR A 50 2.79 -1.10 7.68
CA TYR A 50 1.45 -1.35 7.13
C TYR A 50 0.35 -0.73 8.01
N GLU A 51 0.66 -0.33 9.23
CA GLU A 51 -0.33 0.24 10.16
C GLU A 51 -0.98 1.52 9.61
N GLU A 52 -0.28 2.33 8.81
CA GLU A 52 -0.89 3.51 8.18
C GLU A 52 -2.01 3.15 7.19
N LEU A 53 -2.01 1.92 6.68
CA LEU A 53 -3.02 1.41 5.75
C LEU A 53 -4.18 0.70 6.45
N ARG A 54 -4.12 0.49 7.77
CA ARG A 54 -5.16 -0.21 8.56
C ARG A 54 -6.59 0.29 8.31
N PRO A 55 -6.86 1.59 8.06
CA PRO A 55 -8.22 2.05 7.75
C PRO A 55 -8.78 1.55 6.41
N PHE A 56 -7.92 1.07 5.51
CA PHE A 56 -8.27 0.80 4.11
C PHE A 56 -8.19 -0.68 3.70
N ILE A 57 -7.41 -1.49 4.44
CA ILE A 57 -7.10 -2.88 4.07
C ILE A 57 -7.52 -3.87 5.16
N ALA A 58 -7.64 -5.15 4.82
CA ALA A 58 -7.83 -6.22 5.81
C ALA A 58 -6.47 -6.59 6.42
N LEU A 59 -6.11 -5.92 7.52
CA LEU A 59 -4.88 -6.18 8.26
C LEU A 59 -5.16 -7.12 9.43
N ASP A 60 -4.45 -8.25 9.49
CA ASP A 60 -4.61 -9.34 10.46
C ASP A 60 -5.97 -10.07 10.44
N ASP A 61 -6.97 -9.58 9.70
CA ASP A 61 -8.27 -10.24 9.51
C ASP A 61 -8.31 -11.03 8.19
N TRP A 62 -7.62 -12.16 8.19
CA TRP A 62 -7.52 -13.04 7.02
C TRP A 62 -8.89 -13.55 6.57
N GLN A 63 -9.67 -14.11 7.50
CA GLN A 63 -10.95 -14.71 7.14
C GLN A 63 -11.98 -13.66 6.74
N GLY A 64 -12.03 -12.50 7.40
CA GLY A 64 -12.91 -11.40 7.02
C GLY A 64 -12.52 -10.77 5.68
N GLY A 65 -11.22 -10.56 5.44
CA GLY A 65 -10.69 -10.08 4.18
C GLY A 65 -11.03 -11.01 3.01
N LEU A 66 -10.77 -12.32 3.15
CA LEU A 66 -11.09 -13.31 2.12
C LEU A 66 -12.60 -13.35 1.83
N ARG A 67 -13.44 -13.34 2.88
CA ARG A 67 -14.91 -13.29 2.69
C ARG A 67 -15.34 -12.02 1.95
N ARG A 68 -14.84 -10.85 2.34
CA ARG A 68 -15.16 -9.56 1.72
C ARG A 68 -14.89 -9.59 0.22
N TYR A 69 -13.65 -9.88 -0.18
CA TYR A 69 -13.25 -9.79 -1.57
C TYR A 69 -13.78 -10.96 -2.44
N SER A 70 -14.16 -12.08 -1.84
CA SER A 70 -14.88 -13.14 -2.56
C SER A 70 -16.32 -12.77 -2.91
N ALA A 71 -16.96 -11.88 -2.14
CA ALA A 71 -18.35 -11.48 -2.31
C ALA A 71 -18.51 -10.14 -3.04
N CYS A 72 -17.54 -9.24 -2.90
CA CYS A 72 -17.56 -7.91 -3.50
C CYS A 72 -16.17 -7.63 -4.11
N PRO A 73 -16.02 -7.82 -5.42
CA PRO A 73 -14.82 -7.39 -6.14
C PRO A 73 -14.51 -5.91 -5.87
N PRO A 74 -13.24 -5.48 -5.84
CA PRO A 74 -12.87 -4.12 -5.45
C PRO A 74 -13.37 -3.03 -6.40
N ALA A 75 -13.91 -3.41 -7.56
CA ALA A 75 -14.54 -2.49 -8.49
C ALA A 75 -15.75 -1.80 -7.82
N GLY A 76 -15.54 -0.56 -7.35
CA GLY A 76 -16.52 0.23 -6.61
C GLY A 76 -16.38 0.18 -5.08
N ASP A 77 -15.29 -0.39 -4.55
CA ASP A 77 -15.01 -0.36 -3.11
C ASP A 77 -14.51 1.04 -2.69
N LEU A 78 -15.32 1.76 -1.94
CA LEU A 78 -14.99 3.09 -1.42
C LEU A 78 -13.71 3.11 -0.57
N LEU A 79 -13.36 1.99 0.09
CA LEU A 79 -12.10 1.92 0.85
C LEU A 79 -10.89 1.86 -0.07
N LEU A 80 -11.00 1.20 -1.23
CA LEU A 80 -9.93 1.16 -2.22
C LEU A 80 -9.68 2.55 -2.82
N ASP A 81 -10.75 3.29 -3.11
CA ASP A 81 -10.64 4.68 -3.61
C ASP A 81 -10.03 5.62 -2.56
N ALA A 82 -10.41 5.45 -1.29
CA ALA A 82 -9.80 6.17 -0.18
C ALA A 82 -8.30 5.81 -0.01
N ALA A 83 -7.95 4.53 -0.14
CA ALA A 83 -6.56 4.06 -0.10
C ALA A 83 -5.72 4.70 -1.22
N ARG A 84 -6.23 4.69 -2.45
CA ARG A 84 -5.57 5.31 -3.61
C ARG A 84 -5.38 6.80 -3.40
N SER A 85 -6.41 7.48 -2.89
CA SER A 85 -6.33 8.90 -2.53
C SER A 85 -5.24 9.17 -1.49
N HIS A 86 -5.18 8.35 -0.43
CA HIS A 86 -4.14 8.43 0.59
C HIS A 86 -2.74 8.24 0.00
N LEU A 87 -2.54 7.21 -0.84
CA LEU A 87 -1.26 6.95 -1.47
C LEU A 87 -0.84 8.07 -2.44
N ASN A 88 -1.76 8.58 -3.25
CA ASN A 88 -1.47 9.69 -4.17
C ASN A 88 -1.08 10.97 -3.43
N LEU A 89 -1.71 11.26 -2.28
CA LEU A 89 -1.39 12.43 -1.46
C LEU A 89 0.03 12.38 -0.88
N ARG A 90 0.50 11.19 -0.46
CA ARG A 90 1.76 11.03 0.30
C ARG A 90 2.93 10.48 -0.50
N TYR A 91 2.65 9.65 -1.50
CA TYR A 91 3.64 8.83 -2.20
C TYR A 91 3.64 9.00 -3.73
N SER A 92 2.89 9.98 -4.26
CA SER A 92 3.05 10.38 -5.66
C SER A 92 4.46 10.93 -5.92
N ALA A 93 4.88 10.90 -7.19
CA ALA A 93 6.16 11.48 -7.60
C ALA A 93 6.32 12.94 -7.13
N ASP A 94 5.24 13.74 -7.22
CA ASP A 94 5.23 15.11 -6.74
C ASP A 94 5.36 15.21 -5.22
N ALA A 95 4.64 14.36 -4.47
CA ALA A 95 4.72 14.35 -3.01
C ALA A 95 6.11 13.96 -2.51
N VAL A 96 6.71 12.91 -3.10
CA VAL A 96 8.07 12.46 -2.80
C VAL A 96 9.09 13.52 -3.24
N GLY A 97 8.90 14.14 -4.40
CA GLY A 97 9.74 15.23 -4.89
C GLY A 97 9.76 16.44 -3.94
N ARG A 98 8.60 16.83 -3.41
CA ARG A 98 8.51 17.90 -2.38
C ARG A 98 9.25 17.54 -1.11
N GLN A 99 9.08 16.31 -0.60
CA GLN A 99 9.78 15.84 0.60
C GLN A 99 11.31 15.91 0.43
N TRP A 100 11.82 15.46 -0.72
CA TRP A 100 13.25 15.58 -1.04
C TRP A 100 13.70 17.03 -1.14
N HIS A 101 12.92 17.87 -1.82
CA HIS A 101 13.25 19.29 -1.96
C HIS A 101 13.36 19.98 -0.60
N GLU A 102 12.39 19.77 0.29
CA GLU A 102 12.38 20.32 1.65
C GLU A 102 13.58 19.85 2.47
N LEU A 103 13.89 18.55 2.43
CA LEU A 103 15.05 17.98 3.13
C LEU A 103 16.36 18.60 2.63
N LEU A 104 16.52 18.77 1.32
CA LEU A 104 17.72 19.35 0.73
C LEU A 104 17.87 20.84 1.08
N GLN A 105 16.77 21.61 1.10
CA GLN A 105 16.80 23.01 1.54
C GLN A 105 17.20 23.13 3.02
N GLN A 106 16.67 22.27 3.88
CA GLN A 106 17.02 22.24 5.30
C GLN A 106 18.49 21.87 5.51
N ALA A 107 18.99 20.87 4.78
CA ALA A 107 20.38 20.45 4.87
C ALA A 107 21.32 21.58 4.42
N LEU A 108 21.02 22.26 3.31
CA LEU A 108 21.81 23.40 2.81
C LEU A 108 21.82 24.58 3.78
N ALA A 109 20.69 24.88 4.43
CA ALA A 109 20.58 25.98 5.39
C ALA A 109 21.36 25.73 6.70
N GLN A 110 21.65 24.47 7.06
CA GLN A 110 22.43 24.12 8.25
C GLN A 110 23.94 24.18 8.02
N THR A 111 24.39 24.18 6.76
CA THR A 111 25.81 24.24 6.37
C THR A 111 26.28 25.66 6.05
N ALA A 112 25.38 26.65 6.04
CA ALA A 112 25.65 28.06 5.77
C ALA A 112 25.81 28.85 7.08
#